data_AF-A0A6L8F377-F1
#
_entry.id   AF-A0A6L8F377-F1
#
_cell.length_a   1.000
_cell.length_b   1.000
_cell.length_c   1.000
_cell.angle_alpha   90.00
_cell.angle_beta   90.00
_cell.angle_gamma   90.00
#
_symmetry.space_group_name_H-M   'P 1'
#
loop_
_entity.id
_entity.type
_entity.pdbx_description
1 polymer ?
#
loop_
_entity_poly.entity_id
_entity_poly.type
_entity_poly.pdbx_seq_one_letter_code
_entity_poly.pdbx_strand_id
1 'polypeptide(L)'
;MADPSHDVNGDGEINAADLLLVSQYFGRIPPETPPVDVNNDDTVTITDLVQVAQHLQLSPVPAAPSVSMPAGLTYRTVEGWIDTARVESDGSRAFKIGIANLEALLRLVVPEETALLHNYPNPFNPETWIPYHLSEPAHVDLTIYTVDGKVVRHLDLGHQVAGFYQSKARAAHWDGRNNVGERVASGVYFYTLTAGEFTATRKMLILK
;
A
#
# COMPACT_ATOMS: atom_id res chain seq x y z
N MET A 1 4.04 4.97 -29.90
CA MET A 1 2.93 4.03 -29.63
C MET A 1 3.51 2.92 -28.81
N ALA A 2 2.93 2.62 -27.65
CA ALA A 2 3.31 1.45 -26.87
C ALA A 2 3.07 0.18 -27.71
N ASP A 3 3.88 -0.85 -27.52
CA ASP A 3 3.63 -2.14 -28.14
C ASP A 3 2.37 -2.74 -27.48
N PRO A 4 1.26 -2.97 -28.22
CA PRO A 4 0.01 -3.45 -27.65
C PRO A 4 0.10 -4.85 -27.02
N SER A 5 1.21 -5.57 -27.22
CA SER A 5 1.44 -6.88 -26.59
C SER A 5 1.67 -6.84 -25.07
N HIS A 6 2.04 -5.68 -24.50
CA HIS A 6 2.37 -5.54 -23.09
C HIS A 6 1.31 -4.77 -22.27
N ASP A 7 0.33 -4.18 -22.95
CA ASP A 7 -0.92 -3.68 -22.37
C ASP A 7 -1.90 -4.85 -22.29
N VAL A 8 -1.79 -5.64 -21.22
CA VAL A 8 -2.50 -6.92 -21.12
C VAL A 8 -3.97 -6.73 -20.72
N ASN A 9 -4.32 -5.58 -20.15
CA ASN A 9 -5.69 -5.26 -19.77
C ASN A 9 -6.46 -4.53 -20.90
N GLY A 10 -5.76 -4.02 -21.92
CA GLY A 10 -6.31 -3.36 -23.11
C GLY A 10 -6.82 -1.95 -22.87
N ASP A 11 -6.35 -1.25 -21.84
CA ASP A 11 -6.79 0.10 -21.48
C ASP A 11 -6.02 1.23 -22.20
N GLY A 12 -4.97 0.88 -22.94
CA GLY A 12 -4.13 1.79 -23.71
C GLY A 12 -2.89 2.30 -22.97
N GLU A 13 -2.69 1.93 -21.70
CA GLU A 13 -1.55 2.30 -20.88
C GLU A 13 -0.83 1.04 -20.36
N ILE A 14 0.51 1.06 -20.32
CA ILE A 14 1.29 -0.02 -19.67
C ILE A 14 1.66 0.47 -18.27
N ASN A 15 0.91 0.01 -17.27
CA ASN A 15 1.01 0.48 -15.90
C ASN A 15 0.99 -0.69 -14.88
N ALA A 16 0.88 -0.38 -13.59
CA ALA A 16 0.96 -1.39 -12.55
C ALA A 16 -0.26 -2.35 -12.53
N ALA A 17 -1.37 -2.00 -13.19
CA ALA A 17 -2.52 -2.87 -13.34
C ALA A 17 -2.22 -4.05 -14.27
N ASP A 18 -1.43 -3.83 -15.33
CA ASP A 18 -0.96 -4.89 -16.23
C ASP A 18 -0.12 -5.92 -15.49
N LEU A 19 0.86 -5.45 -14.69
CA LEU A 19 1.70 -6.31 -13.86
C LEU A 19 0.87 -7.13 -12.87
N LEU A 20 -0.09 -6.49 -12.22
CA LEU A 20 -0.98 -7.16 -11.29
C LEU A 20 -1.83 -8.21 -12.02
N LEU A 21 -2.33 -7.90 -13.21
CA LEU A 21 -3.12 -8.84 -14.02
C LEU A 21 -2.29 -10.07 -14.41
N VAL A 22 -1.08 -9.88 -14.94
CA VAL A 22 -0.17 -11.00 -15.25
C VAL A 22 0.08 -11.88 -14.02
N SER A 23 0.37 -11.27 -12.87
CA SER A 23 0.68 -12.01 -11.63
C SER A 23 -0.46 -12.90 -11.13
N GLN A 24 -1.73 -12.57 -11.44
CA GLN A 24 -2.89 -13.37 -11.04
C GLN A 24 -2.96 -14.73 -11.76
N TYR A 25 -2.24 -14.86 -12.88
CA TYR A 25 -2.19 -16.08 -13.69
C TYR A 25 -0.91 -16.91 -13.49
N PHE A 26 -0.02 -16.52 -12.57
CA PHE A 26 1.20 -17.28 -12.30
C PHE A 26 0.93 -18.77 -12.02
N GLY A 27 1.65 -19.63 -12.74
CA GLY A 27 1.53 -21.09 -12.64
C GLY A 27 0.20 -21.66 -13.14
N ARG A 28 -0.61 -20.86 -13.85
CA ARG A 28 -1.85 -21.30 -14.50
C ARG A 28 -1.62 -21.44 -16.00
N ILE A 29 -2.54 -22.16 -16.65
CA ILE A 29 -2.60 -22.21 -18.12
C ILE A 29 -2.99 -20.81 -18.63
N PRO A 30 -2.23 -20.21 -19.57
CA PRO A 30 -2.56 -18.91 -20.14
C PRO A 30 -3.97 -18.92 -20.77
N PRO A 31 -4.84 -17.95 -20.47
CA PRO A 31 -6.09 -17.77 -21.19
C PRO A 31 -5.82 -17.15 -22.58
N GLU A 32 -6.74 -17.32 -23.54
CA GLU A 32 -6.68 -16.61 -24.82
C GLU A 32 -6.86 -15.08 -24.65
N THR A 33 -7.67 -14.67 -23.66
CA THR A 33 -7.87 -13.27 -23.28
C THR A 33 -8.06 -13.17 -21.76
N PRO A 34 -7.37 -12.25 -21.06
CA PRO A 34 -6.32 -11.32 -21.53
C PRO A 34 -5.01 -12.04 -21.94
N PRO A 35 -4.18 -11.48 -22.85
CA PRO A 35 -2.94 -12.09 -23.33
C PRO A 35 -1.79 -11.94 -22.30
N VAL A 36 -1.90 -12.65 -21.18
CA VAL A 36 -0.97 -12.52 -20.05
C VAL A 36 0.34 -13.32 -20.19
N ASP A 37 0.38 -14.29 -21.11
CA ASP A 37 1.62 -14.90 -21.60
C ASP A 37 2.17 -14.01 -22.70
N VAL A 38 2.98 -13.02 -22.31
CA VAL A 38 3.48 -11.99 -23.23
C VAL A 38 4.65 -12.52 -24.08
N ASN A 39 5.32 -13.57 -23.60
CA ASN A 39 6.47 -14.14 -24.28
C ASN A 39 6.10 -15.32 -25.21
N ASN A 40 4.87 -15.84 -25.11
CA ASN A 40 4.29 -16.94 -25.88
C ASN A 40 5.01 -18.28 -25.69
N ASP A 41 5.35 -18.62 -24.45
CA ASP A 41 5.94 -19.92 -24.06
C ASP A 41 4.94 -20.93 -23.48
N ASP A 42 3.65 -20.63 -23.57
CA ASP A 42 2.53 -21.41 -23.04
C ASP A 42 2.50 -21.48 -21.49
N THR A 43 3.27 -20.62 -20.80
CA THR A 43 3.27 -20.49 -19.35
C THR A 43 3.18 -19.03 -18.91
N VAL A 44 2.60 -18.78 -17.74
CA VAL A 44 2.64 -17.43 -17.13
C VAL A 44 3.52 -17.46 -15.90
N THR A 45 4.62 -16.72 -15.96
CA THR A 45 5.69 -16.72 -14.95
C THR A 45 6.21 -15.30 -14.67
N ILE A 46 7.23 -15.20 -13.81
CA ILE A 46 7.89 -13.92 -13.55
C ILE A 46 8.52 -13.32 -14.81
N THR A 47 8.86 -14.15 -15.81
CA THR A 47 9.42 -13.69 -17.09
C THR A 47 8.42 -12.80 -17.83
N ASP A 48 7.15 -13.17 -17.85
CA ASP A 48 6.08 -12.38 -18.47
C ASP A 48 5.89 -11.05 -17.76
N LEU A 49 5.84 -11.09 -16.43
CA LEU A 49 5.73 -9.89 -15.62
C LEU A 49 6.92 -8.95 -15.82
N VAL A 50 8.14 -9.50 -15.88
CA VAL A 50 9.36 -8.72 -16.13
C VAL A 50 9.37 -8.13 -17.53
N GLN A 51 8.82 -8.81 -18.54
CA GLN A 51 8.64 -8.24 -19.88
C GLN A 51 7.66 -7.06 -19.87
N VAL A 52 6.49 -7.20 -19.24
CA VAL A 52 5.57 -6.06 -19.06
C VAL A 52 6.26 -4.92 -18.29
N ALA A 53 7.03 -5.25 -17.24
CA ALA A 53 7.72 -4.26 -16.42
C ALA A 53 8.77 -3.46 -17.20
N GLN A 54 9.39 -4.01 -18.24
CA GLN A 54 10.34 -3.28 -19.10
C GLN A 54 9.70 -2.07 -19.77
N HIS A 55 8.40 -2.16 -20.06
CA HIS A 55 7.63 -1.16 -20.76
C HIS A 55 6.80 -0.28 -19.82
N LEU A 56 6.96 -0.46 -18.51
CA LEU A 56 6.20 0.25 -17.48
C LEU A 56 6.43 1.77 -17.58
N GLN A 57 5.34 2.50 -17.78
CA GLN A 57 5.37 3.96 -17.86
C GLN A 57 5.16 4.56 -16.47
N LEU A 58 6.23 4.59 -15.67
CA LEU A 58 6.22 5.28 -14.38
C LEU A 58 6.23 6.80 -14.63
N SER A 59 5.07 7.45 -14.56
CA SER A 59 4.98 8.91 -14.67
C SER A 59 5.72 9.58 -13.50
N PRO A 60 6.76 10.40 -13.75
CA PRO A 60 7.60 10.97 -12.70
C PRO A 60 7.02 12.28 -12.18
N VAL A 61 5.77 12.30 -11.70
CA VAL A 61 5.17 13.50 -11.10
C VAL A 61 5.01 13.34 -9.59
N PRO A 62 6.05 13.66 -8.79
CA PRO A 62 5.96 13.73 -7.34
C PRO A 62 5.31 15.07 -6.96
N ALA A 63 4.03 15.25 -7.29
CA ALA A 63 3.26 16.43 -6.86
C ALA A 63 1.74 16.32 -7.07
N ALA A 64 1.24 15.28 -7.74
CA ALA A 64 -0.19 15.11 -7.95
C ALA A 64 -0.82 14.31 -6.78
N PRO A 65 -2.08 14.60 -6.42
CA PRO A 65 -2.78 13.85 -5.37
C PRO A 65 -2.91 12.38 -5.79
N SER A 66 -2.18 11.50 -5.09
CA SER A 66 -2.30 10.04 -5.13
C SER A 66 -2.25 9.41 -6.53
N VAL A 67 -1.08 8.89 -6.93
CA VAL A 67 -1.01 7.79 -7.90
C VAL A 67 -1.94 6.70 -7.36
N SER A 68 -3.09 6.51 -8.00
CA SER A 68 -4.07 5.52 -7.57
C SER A 68 -3.53 4.14 -7.95
N MET A 69 -2.82 3.52 -7.02
CA MET A 69 -2.33 2.16 -7.21
C MET A 69 -3.51 1.20 -7.34
N PRO A 70 -3.45 0.22 -8.26
CA PRO A 70 -4.52 -0.75 -8.42
C PRO A 70 -4.74 -1.52 -7.12
N ALA A 71 -6.01 -1.78 -6.80
CA ALA A 71 -6.37 -2.52 -5.59
C ALA A 71 -5.71 -3.92 -5.62
N GLY A 72 -4.97 -4.25 -4.56
CA GLY A 72 -4.20 -5.50 -4.46
C GLY A 72 -2.71 -5.37 -4.77
N LEU A 73 -2.27 -4.27 -5.38
CA LEU A 73 -0.85 -3.96 -5.47
C LEU A 73 -0.35 -3.47 -4.11
N THR A 74 0.52 -4.26 -3.49
CA THR A 74 1.15 -3.92 -2.20
C THR A 74 2.66 -3.99 -2.35
N TYR A 75 3.40 -3.37 -1.43
CA TYR A 75 4.86 -3.48 -1.46
C TYR A 75 5.32 -4.94 -1.37
N ARG A 76 4.65 -5.81 -0.60
CA ARG A 76 4.96 -7.26 -0.53
C ARG A 76 4.80 -7.94 -1.89
N THR A 77 3.77 -7.54 -2.63
CA THR A 77 3.52 -8.06 -3.97
C THR A 77 4.70 -7.69 -4.88
N VAL A 78 5.09 -6.42 -4.90
CA VAL A 78 6.19 -5.93 -5.75
C VAL A 78 7.55 -6.48 -5.29
N GLU A 79 7.81 -6.55 -4.00
CA GLU A 79 9.02 -7.13 -3.40
C GLU A 79 9.15 -8.62 -3.78
N GLY A 80 8.07 -9.39 -3.65
CA GLY A 80 8.07 -10.80 -4.08
C GLY A 80 8.34 -10.98 -5.57
N TRP A 81 7.84 -10.08 -6.42
CA TRP A 81 8.18 -10.08 -7.85
C TRP A 81 9.66 -9.79 -8.08
N ILE A 82 10.22 -8.77 -7.42
CA ILE A 82 11.64 -8.42 -7.53
C ILE A 82 12.53 -9.58 -7.09
N ASP A 83 12.22 -10.21 -5.96
CA ASP A 83 13.00 -11.33 -5.43
C ASP A 83 12.98 -12.53 -6.37
N THR A 84 11.80 -12.91 -6.86
CA THR A 84 11.65 -14.01 -7.83
C THR A 84 12.38 -13.68 -9.13
N ALA A 85 12.24 -12.44 -9.63
CA ALA A 85 12.91 -11.99 -10.85
C ALA A 85 14.43 -12.06 -10.70
N ARG A 86 15.00 -11.63 -9.57
CA ARG A 86 16.44 -11.73 -9.33
C ARG A 86 16.95 -13.17 -9.33
N VAL A 87 16.17 -14.12 -8.81
CA VAL A 87 16.53 -15.54 -8.81
C VAL A 87 16.48 -16.13 -10.22
N GLU A 88 15.46 -15.77 -11.00
CA GLU A 88 15.22 -16.32 -12.35
C GLU A 88 15.88 -15.52 -13.48
N SER A 89 16.63 -14.47 -13.14
CA SER A 89 17.23 -13.57 -14.13
C SER A 89 18.17 -14.31 -15.09
N ASP A 90 17.89 -14.16 -16.39
CA ASP A 90 18.76 -14.63 -17.48
C ASP A 90 19.99 -13.73 -17.74
N GLY A 91 20.15 -12.66 -16.96
CA GLY A 91 21.23 -11.68 -17.07
C GLY A 91 21.11 -10.72 -18.26
N SER A 92 20.07 -10.84 -19.08
CA SER A 92 19.84 -10.00 -20.25
C SER A 92 19.60 -8.54 -19.85
N ARG A 93 19.83 -7.63 -20.81
CA ARG A 93 19.55 -6.20 -20.60
C ARG A 93 18.06 -5.96 -20.34
N ALA A 94 17.21 -6.69 -21.07
CA ALA A 94 15.76 -6.65 -20.94
C ALA A 94 15.36 -6.97 -19.50
N PHE A 95 15.81 -8.10 -18.97
CA PHE A 95 15.51 -8.52 -17.60
C PHE A 95 15.98 -7.52 -16.54
N LYS A 96 17.19 -6.97 -16.71
CA LYS A 96 17.73 -5.92 -15.81
C LYS A 96 16.88 -4.65 -15.81
N ILE A 97 16.36 -4.23 -16.96
CA ILE A 97 15.46 -3.07 -17.06
C ILE A 97 14.13 -3.37 -16.35
N GLY A 98 13.56 -4.55 -16.57
CA GLY A 98 12.31 -4.95 -15.89
C GLY A 98 12.44 -4.93 -14.37
N ILE A 99 13.51 -5.52 -13.82
CA ILE A 99 13.80 -5.43 -12.36
C ILE A 99 13.92 -3.97 -11.91
N ALA A 100 14.67 -3.13 -12.63
CA ALA A 100 14.86 -1.73 -12.26
C ALA A 100 13.54 -0.95 -12.24
N ASN A 101 12.61 -1.24 -13.17
CA ASN A 101 11.29 -0.64 -13.19
C ASN A 101 10.39 -1.15 -12.05
N LEU A 102 10.50 -2.44 -11.66
CA LEU A 102 9.84 -2.95 -10.46
C LEU A 102 10.37 -2.30 -9.19
N GLU A 103 11.69 -2.08 -9.09
CA GLU A 103 12.30 -1.35 -7.96
C GLU A 103 11.83 0.11 -7.91
N ALA A 104 11.66 0.76 -9.06
CA ALA A 104 11.10 2.10 -9.13
C ALA A 104 9.61 2.12 -8.74
N LEU A 105 8.84 1.11 -9.15
CA LEU A 105 7.44 0.93 -8.71
C LEU A 105 7.36 0.70 -7.19
N LEU A 106 8.28 -0.07 -6.61
CA LEU A 106 8.34 -0.33 -5.17
C LEU A 106 8.42 0.98 -4.37
N ARG A 107 9.23 1.94 -4.83
CA ARG A 107 9.38 3.26 -4.19
C ARG A 107 8.10 4.10 -4.21
N LEU A 108 7.17 3.81 -5.13
CA LEU A 108 5.88 4.51 -5.18
C LEU A 108 4.84 3.89 -4.24
N VAL A 109 5.00 2.61 -3.86
CA VAL A 109 4.07 1.89 -2.97
C VAL A 109 4.53 1.82 -1.51
N VAL A 110 5.78 2.22 -1.24
CA VAL A 110 6.35 2.34 0.11
C VAL A 110 6.53 3.83 0.46
N PRO A 111 5.97 4.32 1.57
CA PRO A 111 6.25 5.67 2.06
C PRO A 111 7.74 5.87 2.36
N GLU A 112 8.29 7.03 2.02
CA GLU A 112 9.67 7.38 2.38
C GLU A 112 9.86 7.51 3.90
N GLU A 113 8.82 7.94 4.60
CA GLU A 113 8.84 8.17 6.05
C GLU A 113 7.62 7.55 6.73
N THR A 114 7.84 7.06 7.95
CA THR A 114 6.77 6.70 8.86
C THR A 114 6.12 7.98 9.40
N ALA A 115 4.79 8.06 9.34
CA ALA A 115 4.07 9.28 9.69
C ALA A 115 2.69 8.98 10.28
N LEU A 116 2.29 9.77 11.29
CA LEU A 116 0.92 9.83 11.78
C LEU A 116 0.18 10.98 11.07
N LEU A 117 -0.98 10.72 10.50
CA LEU A 117 -1.79 11.69 9.78
C LEU A 117 -3.01 12.14 10.60
N HIS A 118 -3.71 13.16 10.11
CA HIS A 118 -4.92 13.64 10.76
C HIS A 118 -6.05 12.61 10.66
N ASN A 119 -6.71 12.35 11.79
CA ASN A 119 -7.93 11.56 11.82
C ASN A 119 -9.04 12.19 10.98
N TYR A 120 -9.88 11.36 10.35
CA TYR A 120 -11.03 11.79 9.57
C TYR A 120 -12.26 10.90 9.85
N PRO A 121 -13.47 11.47 10.00
CA PRO A 121 -13.73 12.91 10.09
C PRO A 121 -13.10 13.52 11.36
N ASN A 122 -12.90 14.84 11.38
CA ASN A 122 -12.52 15.62 12.57
C ASN A 122 -13.12 17.04 12.45
N PRO A 123 -14.09 17.44 13.28
CA PRO A 123 -14.64 16.67 14.39
C PRO A 123 -15.40 15.42 13.95
N PHE A 124 -15.49 14.40 14.81
CA PHE A 124 -16.19 13.14 14.49
C PHE A 124 -17.38 12.85 15.41
N ASN A 125 -18.33 12.05 14.90
CA ASN A 125 -19.50 11.56 15.63
C ASN A 125 -20.03 10.24 15.01
N PRO A 126 -20.01 9.07 15.69
CA PRO A 126 -19.22 8.73 16.88
C PRO A 126 -17.88 8.08 16.53
N GLU A 127 -17.56 7.86 15.25
CA GLU A 127 -16.35 7.14 14.82
C GLU A 127 -15.43 7.98 13.95
N THR A 128 -14.14 7.66 14.00
CA THR A 128 -13.10 8.26 13.16
C THR A 128 -12.09 7.20 12.77
N TRP A 129 -11.44 7.37 11.63
CA TRP A 129 -10.24 6.61 11.30
C TRP A 129 -9.01 7.50 11.39
N ILE A 130 -7.89 6.88 11.76
CA ILE A 130 -6.63 7.54 12.08
C ILE A 130 -5.60 7.00 11.08
N PRO A 131 -5.39 7.72 9.97
CA PRO A 131 -4.48 7.27 8.93
C PRO A 131 -3.02 7.44 9.34
N TYR A 132 -2.17 6.56 8.82
CA TYR A 132 -0.73 6.58 9.06
C TYR A 132 0.03 5.97 7.88
N HIS A 133 1.34 6.17 7.88
CA HIS A 133 2.31 5.61 6.95
C HIS A 133 3.34 4.82 7.72
N LEU A 134 3.82 3.73 7.13
CA LEU A 134 4.98 2.97 7.62
C LEU A 134 6.02 2.90 6.51
N SER A 135 7.22 3.45 6.74
CA SER A 135 8.36 3.28 5.83
C SER A 135 8.98 1.90 5.93
N GLU A 136 8.84 1.25 7.09
CA GLU A 136 9.35 -0.09 7.37
C GLU A 136 8.30 -0.91 8.15
N PRO A 137 8.34 -2.26 8.10
CA PRO A 137 7.47 -3.10 8.92
C PRO A 137 7.69 -2.86 10.43
N ALA A 138 6.60 -2.72 11.19
CA ALA A 138 6.65 -2.42 12.62
C ALA A 138 5.43 -2.98 13.36
N HIS A 139 5.58 -3.27 14.65
CA HIS A 139 4.41 -3.42 15.53
C HIS A 139 3.81 -2.05 15.79
N VAL A 140 2.49 -1.89 15.58
CA VAL A 140 1.82 -0.59 15.65
C VAL A 140 0.82 -0.56 16.79
N ASP A 141 1.04 0.39 17.69
CA ASP A 141 0.17 0.68 18.82
C ASP A 141 -0.42 2.08 18.67
N LEU A 142 -1.71 2.22 18.95
CA LEU A 142 -2.35 3.53 19.07
C LEU A 142 -2.99 3.68 20.46
N THR A 143 -2.53 4.67 21.21
CA THR A 143 -3.10 4.98 22.52
C THR A 143 -3.77 6.34 22.51
N ILE A 144 -4.99 6.40 23.03
CA ILE A 144 -5.84 7.57 23.09
C ILE A 144 -5.89 8.08 24.53
N TYR A 145 -5.76 9.39 24.69
CA TYR A 145 -5.67 10.08 25.96
C TYR A 145 -6.67 11.23 26.07
N THR A 146 -7.09 11.52 27.29
CA THR A 146 -7.74 12.79 27.65
C THR A 146 -6.72 13.94 27.69
N VAL A 147 -7.20 15.18 27.86
CA VAL A 147 -6.36 16.38 27.99
C VAL A 147 -5.44 16.33 29.22
N ASP A 148 -5.87 15.67 30.30
CA ASP A 148 -5.06 15.43 31.51
C ASP A 148 -4.14 14.20 31.41
N GLY A 149 -4.00 13.61 30.22
CA GLY A 149 -3.07 12.51 29.96
C GLY A 149 -3.55 11.13 30.42
N LYS A 150 -4.82 10.99 30.84
CA LYS A 150 -5.37 9.68 31.21
C LYS A 150 -5.63 8.85 29.96
N VAL A 151 -5.21 7.58 30.00
CA VAL A 151 -5.50 6.62 28.93
C VAL A 151 -7.01 6.36 28.87
N VAL A 152 -7.56 6.54 27.68
CA VAL A 152 -8.96 6.29 27.32
C VAL A 152 -9.10 4.93 26.66
N ARG A 153 -8.27 4.70 25.64
CA ARG A 153 -8.33 3.52 24.78
C ARG A 153 -6.92 3.15 24.33
N HIS A 154 -6.63 1.86 24.30
CA HIS A 154 -5.47 1.32 23.61
C HIS A 154 -5.95 0.44 22.46
N LEU A 155 -5.36 0.62 21.27
CA LEU A 155 -5.63 -0.15 20.07
C LEU A 155 -4.30 -0.79 19.63
N ASP A 156 -4.17 -2.08 19.91
CA ASP A 156 -3.10 -2.92 19.36
C ASP A 156 -3.49 -3.27 17.92
N LEU A 157 -2.76 -2.72 16.95
CA LEU A 157 -2.95 -3.01 15.52
C LEU A 157 -2.04 -4.14 15.06
N GLY A 158 -1.19 -4.68 15.94
CA GLY A 158 -0.29 -5.78 15.65
C GLY A 158 0.89 -5.41 14.76
N HIS A 159 1.57 -6.43 14.26
CA HIS A 159 2.63 -6.25 13.28
C HIS A 159 2.05 -5.85 11.93
N GLN A 160 2.39 -4.64 11.51
CA GLN A 160 2.03 -4.05 10.24
C GLN A 160 3.24 -3.93 9.36
N VAL A 161 2.96 -3.88 8.08
CA VAL A 161 3.97 -3.96 7.03
C VAL A 161 4.19 -2.57 6.43
N ALA A 162 5.30 -2.33 5.74
CA ALA A 162 5.52 -1.03 5.10
C ALA A 162 4.34 -0.67 4.18
N GLY A 163 3.95 0.60 4.12
CA GLY A 163 2.87 1.04 3.25
C GLY A 163 2.01 2.19 3.76
N PHE A 164 1.06 2.56 2.91
CA PHE A 164 0.07 3.60 3.15
C PHE A 164 -1.20 3.04 3.82
N TYR A 165 -1.55 3.52 5.02
CA TYR A 165 -2.76 3.15 5.77
C TYR A 165 -3.75 4.32 5.81
N GLN A 166 -4.12 4.83 4.63
CA GLN A 166 -4.93 6.04 4.49
C GLN A 166 -6.43 5.79 4.28
N SER A 167 -6.81 4.62 3.78
CA SER A 167 -8.22 4.28 3.52
C SER A 167 -8.90 3.80 4.79
N LYS A 168 -10.23 3.95 4.87
CA LYS A 168 -11.04 3.49 6.01
C LYS A 168 -10.82 1.99 6.34
N ALA A 169 -10.52 1.18 5.33
CA ALA A 169 -10.29 -0.27 5.50
C ALA A 169 -8.91 -0.62 6.10
N ARG A 170 -7.94 0.30 6.05
CA ARG A 170 -6.55 0.06 6.50
C ARG A 170 -6.13 0.92 7.68
N ALA A 171 -6.67 2.14 7.79
CA ALA A 171 -6.38 3.04 8.88
C ALA A 171 -6.83 2.46 10.24
N ALA A 172 -6.23 2.95 11.33
CA ALA A 172 -6.70 2.60 12.66
C ALA A 172 -8.12 3.15 12.87
N HIS A 173 -9.00 2.44 13.57
CA HIS A 173 -10.39 2.85 13.79
C HIS A 173 -10.65 3.09 15.27
N TRP A 174 -11.31 4.19 15.58
CA TRP A 174 -11.84 4.44 16.92
C TRP A 174 -13.33 4.78 16.87
N ASP A 175 -14.10 4.08 17.70
CA ASP A 175 -15.56 4.17 17.79
C ASP A 175 -16.06 5.13 18.90
N GLY A 176 -15.14 5.92 19.47
CA GLY A 176 -15.45 6.85 20.55
C GLY A 176 -15.70 6.16 21.90
N ARG A 177 -15.24 4.93 22.10
CA ARG A 177 -15.36 4.20 23.37
C ARG A 177 -14.05 4.08 24.12
N ASN A 178 -14.14 3.97 25.44
CA ASN A 178 -13.00 3.66 26.31
C ASN A 178 -12.68 2.14 26.31
N ASN A 179 -11.69 1.72 27.11
CA ASN A 179 -11.30 0.30 27.24
C ASN A 179 -12.40 -0.62 27.78
N VAL A 180 -13.39 -0.10 28.52
CA VAL A 180 -14.52 -0.89 29.06
C VAL A 180 -15.77 -0.82 28.16
N GLY A 181 -15.67 -0.18 26.99
CA GLY A 181 -16.75 -0.10 26.00
C GLY A 181 -17.76 1.02 26.22
N GLU A 182 -17.50 1.94 27.15
CA GLU A 182 -18.38 3.11 27.38
C GLU A 182 -18.05 4.25 26.43
N ARG A 183 -19.07 4.98 25.98
CA ARG A 183 -18.89 6.16 25.13
C ARG A 183 -18.24 7.29 25.92
N VAL A 184 -17.20 7.88 25.36
CA VAL A 184 -16.54 9.04 25.98
C VAL A 184 -17.36 10.32 25.80
N ALA A 185 -17.06 11.37 26.57
CA ALA A 185 -17.75 12.66 26.47
C ALA A 185 -17.25 13.47 25.26
N SER A 186 -18.08 14.43 24.80
CA SER A 186 -17.63 15.43 23.81
C SER A 186 -16.43 16.21 24.34
N GLY A 187 -15.45 16.49 23.50
CA GLY A 187 -14.24 17.19 23.94
C GLY A 187 -13.01 16.89 23.11
N VAL A 188 -11.88 17.45 23.56
CA VAL A 188 -10.57 17.25 22.93
C VAL A 188 -9.91 16.01 23.51
N TYR A 189 -9.35 15.19 22.62
CA TYR A 189 -8.56 14.02 22.94
C TYR A 189 -7.25 14.04 22.17
N PHE A 190 -6.26 13.31 22.66
CA PHE A 190 -4.99 13.11 21.99
C PHE A 190 -4.83 11.64 21.63
N TYR A 191 -4.18 11.35 20.52
CA TYR A 191 -3.81 10.00 20.13
C TYR A 191 -2.33 9.97 19.80
N THR A 192 -1.65 8.95 20.31
CA THR A 192 -0.23 8.69 20.05
C THR A 192 -0.11 7.38 19.32
N LEU A 193 0.54 7.40 18.16
CA LEU A 193 0.93 6.21 17.42
C LEU A 193 2.39 5.90 17.73
N THR A 194 2.66 4.63 18.05
CA THR A 194 4.01 4.08 18.20
C THR A 194 4.20 2.98 17.17
N ALA A 195 5.30 3.05 16.41
CA ALA A 195 5.65 2.07 15.38
C ALA A 195 7.18 1.90 15.34
N GLY A 196 7.69 0.87 16.01
CA GLY A 196 9.14 0.73 16.23
C GLY A 196 9.69 1.93 17.01
N GLU A 197 10.72 2.59 16.48
CA GLU A 197 11.31 3.80 17.08
C GLU A 197 10.47 5.08 16.81
N PHE A 198 9.51 5.02 15.90
CA PHE A 198 8.66 6.16 15.58
C PHE A 198 7.58 6.36 16.65
N THR A 199 7.44 7.60 17.13
CA THR A 199 6.33 8.02 17.98
C THR A 199 5.82 9.39 17.54
N ALA A 200 4.50 9.54 17.41
CA ALA A 200 3.89 10.81 17.09
C ALA A 200 2.54 10.96 17.77
N THR A 201 2.23 12.18 18.22
CA THR A 201 0.98 12.52 18.89
C THR A 201 0.22 13.57 18.10
N ARG A 202 -1.10 13.42 18.00
CA ARG A 202 -2.01 14.41 17.40
C ARG A 202 -3.26 14.60 18.26
N LYS A 203 -3.98 15.70 18.01
CA LYS A 203 -5.26 16.02 18.65
C LYS A 203 -6.45 15.66 17.77
N MET A 204 -7.57 15.31 18.39
CA MET A 204 -8.87 15.11 17.75
C MET A 204 -10.00 15.71 18.59
N LEU A 205 -11.12 16.03 17.94
CA LEU A 205 -12.31 16.56 18.57
C LEU A 205 -13.49 15.61 18.32
N ILE A 206 -14.14 15.16 19.39
CA ILE A 206 -15.40 14.42 19.33
C ILE A 206 -16.56 15.38 19.62
N LEU A 207 -17.56 15.35 18.73
CA LEU A 207 -18.85 16.02 18.92
C LEU A 207 -19.92 14.95 19.15
N LYS A 208 -20.86 15.24 20.04
CA LYS A 208 -22.11 14.48 20.19
C LYS A 208 -23.26 15.32 19.67
#